data_AF-A0A1H1IKD1-F1
#
_entry.id   AF-A0A1H1IKD1-F1
#
_cell.length_a   1.000
_cell.length_b   1.000
_cell.length_c   1.000
_cell.angle_alpha   90.00
_cell.angle_beta   90.00
_cell.angle_gamma   90.00
#
_symmetry.space_group_name_H-M   'P 1'
#
loop_
_entity.id
_entity.type
_entity.pdbx_description
1 polymer ?
#
loop_
_entity_poly.entity_id
_entity_poly.type
_entity_poly.pdbx_seq_one_letter_code
_entity_poly.pdbx_strand_id
1 'polypeptide(L)'
;MREISKAEYIDDIVRQRAVERSLMNAIQCCIDLAGHIRATEELGTAETSREEIEALVDAGIISAETGTKLAEAVGFRNHLAYRYGDVDHDIVYDVLQEDLEWIDRFQQEIAMWFRDQ
;
A
#
# COMPACT_ATOMS: atom_id res chain seq x y z
N MET A 1 -10.22 2.41 12.95
CA MET A 1 -11.01 3.35 12.13
C MET A 1 -12.44 2.86 11.86
N ARG A 2 -12.70 1.54 11.90
CA ARG A 2 -14.02 0.93 11.67
C ARG A 2 -15.15 1.32 12.65
N GLU A 3 -14.83 2.04 13.72
CA GLU A 3 -15.80 2.47 14.75
C GLU A 3 -16.16 3.96 14.68
N ILE A 4 -15.54 4.73 13.80
CA ILE A 4 -15.73 6.19 13.68
C ILE A 4 -16.67 6.44 12.51
N SER A 5 -17.69 7.28 12.68
CA SER A 5 -18.59 7.63 11.56
C SER A 5 -17.90 8.53 10.54
N LYS A 6 -18.39 8.51 9.29
CA LYS A 6 -17.90 9.38 8.21
C LYS A 6 -17.96 10.86 8.58
N ALA A 7 -19.04 11.28 9.24
CA ALA A 7 -19.22 12.66 9.70
C ALA A 7 -18.14 13.07 10.72
N GLU A 8 -17.84 12.21 11.70
CA GLU A 8 -16.79 12.47 12.69
C GLU A 8 -15.38 12.47 12.09
N TYR A 9 -15.15 11.75 10.99
CA TYR A 9 -13.90 11.80 10.24
C TYR A 9 -13.76 13.09 9.42
N ILE A 10 -14.82 13.52 8.75
CA ILE A 10 -14.81 14.73 7.90
C ILE A 10 -14.60 16.01 8.73
N ASP A 11 -15.07 16.04 9.98
CA ASP A 11 -14.92 17.21 10.87
C ASP A 11 -13.54 17.29 11.57
N ASP A 12 -12.69 16.27 11.47
CA ASP A 12 -11.40 16.19 12.16
C ASP A 12 -10.21 16.18 11.19
N ILE A 13 -9.74 17.38 10.83
CA ILE A 13 -8.57 17.56 9.93
C ILE A 13 -7.29 16.92 10.47
N VAL A 14 -7.10 16.87 11.79
CA VAL A 14 -5.91 16.24 12.38
C VAL A 14 -5.95 14.74 12.13
N ARG A 15 -7.12 14.13 12.33
CA ARG A 15 -7.34 12.71 12.06
C ARG A 15 -7.20 12.38 10.58
N GLN A 16 -7.77 13.19 9.69
CA GLN A 16 -7.58 13.03 8.25
C GLN A 16 -6.10 12.98 7.87
N ARG A 17 -5.33 13.99 8.30
CA ARG A 17 -3.89 14.07 8.01
C ARG A 17 -3.11 12.92 8.65
N ALA A 18 -3.47 12.51 9.86
CA ALA A 18 -2.84 11.39 10.52
C ALA A 18 -3.06 10.09 9.75
N VAL A 19 -4.28 9.82 9.29
CA VAL A 19 -4.57 8.55 8.62
C VAL A 19 -4.05 8.53 7.19
N GLU A 20 -4.17 9.63 6.44
CA GLU A 20 -3.48 9.80 5.15
C GLU A 20 -2.00 9.47 5.28
N ARG A 21 -1.33 10.07 6.27
CA ARG A 21 0.11 9.89 6.46
C ARG A 21 0.45 8.45 6.85
N SER A 22 -0.32 7.83 7.73
CA SER A 22 -0.14 6.44 8.12
C SER A 22 -0.27 5.49 6.92
N LEU A 23 -1.29 5.68 6.09
CA LEU A 23 -1.50 4.84 4.91
C LEU A 23 -0.38 5.03 3.87
N MET A 24 0.01 6.27 3.59
CA MET A 24 1.13 6.55 2.67
C MET A 24 2.44 5.92 3.16
N ASN A 25 2.68 5.94 4.48
CA ASN A 25 3.86 5.30 5.07
C ASN A 25 3.79 3.78 4.96
N ALA A 26 2.64 3.16 5.24
CA ALA A 26 2.47 1.71 5.13
C ALA A 26 2.73 1.22 3.69
N ILE A 27 2.18 1.92 2.70
CA ILE A 27 2.40 1.64 1.28
C ILE A 27 3.89 1.79 0.93
N GLN A 28 4.55 2.84 1.40
CA GLN A 28 5.98 3.03 1.17
C GLN A 28 6.81 1.88 1.77
N CYS A 29 6.50 1.45 2.99
CA CYS A 29 7.19 0.31 3.60
C CYS A 29 7.04 -0.98 2.77
N CYS A 30 5.88 -1.21 2.15
CA CYS A 30 5.69 -2.37 1.28
C CYS A 30 6.56 -2.27 0.02
N ILE A 31 6.66 -1.09 -0.60
CA ILE A 31 7.53 -0.83 -1.76
C ILE A 31 9.00 -1.04 -1.39
N ASP A 32 9.44 -0.46 -0.26
CA ASP A 32 10.83 -0.55 0.19
C ASP A 32 11.22 -2.01 0.47
N LEU A 33 10.31 -2.78 1.08
CA LEU A 33 10.52 -4.21 1.32
C LEU A 33 10.55 -5.00 0.02
N ALA A 34 9.64 -4.73 -0.93
CA ALA A 34 9.67 -5.36 -2.24
C ALA A 34 11.00 -5.10 -2.96
N GLY A 35 11.49 -3.86 -2.95
CA GLY A 35 12.78 -3.53 -3.55
C GLY A 35 13.98 -4.14 -2.84
N HIS A 36 13.92 -4.26 -1.52
CA HIS A 36 14.95 -4.97 -0.77
C HIS A 36 14.99 -6.47 -1.13
N ILE A 37 13.84 -7.12 -1.25
CA ILE A 37 13.71 -8.52 -1.64
C ILE A 37 14.19 -8.70 -3.09
N ARG A 38 13.69 -7.89 -4.04
CA ARG A 38 14.12 -7.94 -5.45
C ARG A 38 15.63 -7.87 -5.57
N ALA A 39 16.26 -6.94 -4.86
CA ALA A 39 17.70 -6.74 -4.90
C ALA A 39 18.47 -7.93 -4.29
N THR A 40 18.00 -8.47 -3.16
CA THR A 40 18.65 -9.59 -2.45
C THR A 40 18.55 -10.90 -3.25
N GLU A 41 17.41 -11.12 -3.91
CA GLU A 41 17.11 -12.33 -4.69
C GLU A 41 17.51 -12.20 -6.17
N GLU A 42 18.21 -11.12 -6.53
CA GLU A 42 18.71 -10.85 -7.89
C GLU A 42 17.62 -10.89 -8.98
N LEU A 43 16.41 -10.45 -8.66
CA LEU A 43 15.21 -10.53 -9.53
C LEU A 43 15.17 -9.43 -10.62
N GLY A 44 16.31 -9.13 -11.24
CA GLY A 44 16.42 -8.09 -12.26
C GLY A 44 16.43 -6.66 -11.67
N THR A 45 16.27 -5.65 -12.52
CA THR A 45 16.30 -4.23 -12.15
C THR A 45 14.89 -3.61 -12.20
N ALA A 46 14.60 -2.67 -11.31
CA ALA A 46 13.37 -1.88 -11.33
C ALA A 46 13.70 -0.39 -11.25
N GLU A 47 12.95 0.43 -11.99
CA GLU A 47 13.06 1.90 -12.01
C GLU A 47 11.85 2.57 -11.33
N THR A 48 10.76 1.82 -11.15
CA THR A 48 9.50 2.28 -10.59
C THR A 48 9.01 1.37 -9.48
N SER A 49 8.19 1.92 -8.56
CA SER A 49 7.57 1.13 -7.50
C SER A 49 6.68 0.01 -8.03
N ARG A 50 6.13 0.15 -9.24
CA ARG A 50 5.33 -0.91 -9.86
C ARG A 50 6.21 -2.08 -10.28
N GLU A 51 7.36 -1.81 -10.89
CA GLU A 51 8.32 -2.85 -11.29
C GLU A 51 8.90 -3.59 -10.07
N GLU A 52 9.08 -2.91 -8.94
CA GLU A 52 9.46 -3.56 -7.67
C GLU A 52 8.41 -4.60 -7.24
N ILE A 53 7.12 -4.32 -7.43
CA ILE A 53 6.02 -5.22 -7.07
C ILE A 53 5.90 -6.35 -8.09
N GLU A 54 5.98 -6.03 -9.39
CA GLU A 54 5.89 -6.99 -10.49
C GLU A 54 7.00 -8.05 -10.39
N ALA A 55 8.22 -7.66 -10.02
CA ALA A 55 9.32 -8.61 -9.82
C ALA A 55 9.00 -9.68 -8.76
N LEU A 56 8.33 -9.32 -7.67
CA LEU A 56 7.93 -10.28 -6.63
C LEU A 56 6.77 -11.18 -7.09
N VAL A 57 5.83 -10.66 -7.90
CA VAL A 57 4.75 -11.45 -8.50
C VAL A 57 5.32 -12.48 -9.47
N ASP A 58 6.22 -12.06 -10.35
CA ASP A 58 6.85 -12.91 -11.36
C ASP A 58 7.69 -14.02 -10.73
N ALA A 59 8.35 -13.72 -9.60
CA ALA A 59 9.07 -14.71 -8.81
C ALA A 59 8.16 -15.63 -7.96
N GLY A 60 6.85 -15.38 -7.93
CA GLY A 60 5.89 -16.16 -7.14
C GLY A 60 5.98 -15.93 -5.63
N ILE A 61 6.63 -14.84 -5.21
CA ILE A 61 6.82 -14.47 -3.79
C ILE A 61 5.53 -13.90 -3.19
N ILE A 62 4.79 -13.14 -4.00
CA ILE A 62 3.45 -12.64 -3.67
C ILE A 62 2.47 -13.05 -4.76
N SER A 63 1.19 -13.15 -4.43
CA SER A 63 0.16 -13.46 -5.42
C SER A 63 -0.10 -12.29 -6.37
N ALA A 64 -0.56 -12.59 -7.59
CA ALA A 64 -0.97 -11.56 -8.55
C ALA A 64 -2.10 -10.67 -8.02
N GLU A 65 -2.97 -11.21 -7.15
CA GLU A 65 -4.03 -10.45 -6.48
C GLU A 65 -3.42 -9.41 -5.51
N THR A 66 -2.50 -9.83 -4.65
CA THR A 66 -1.76 -8.91 -3.75
C THR A 66 -0.99 -7.87 -4.55
N GLY A 67 -0.29 -8.28 -5.61
CA GLY A 67 0.47 -7.37 -6.46
C GLY A 67 -0.42 -6.30 -7.12
N THR A 68 -1.59 -6.70 -7.63
CA THR A 68 -2.57 -5.78 -8.21
C THR A 68 -3.05 -4.76 -7.16
N LYS A 69 -3.40 -5.23 -5.97
CA LYS A 69 -3.88 -4.36 -4.88
C LYS A 69 -2.82 -3.39 -4.39
N LEU A 70 -1.58 -3.84 -4.24
CA LEU A 70 -0.47 -2.98 -3.86
C LEU A 70 -0.18 -1.93 -4.96
N ALA A 71 -0.30 -2.29 -6.25
CA ALA A 71 -0.15 -1.33 -7.35
C ALA A 71 -1.27 -0.27 -7.36
N GLU A 72 -2.53 -0.64 -7.06
CA GLU A 72 -3.63 0.29 -6.84
C GLU A 72 -3.33 1.25 -5.69
N ALA A 73 -2.84 0.71 -4.57
CA ALA A 73 -2.47 1.49 -3.39
C ALA A 73 -1.32 2.48 -3.67
N VAL A 74 -0.32 2.09 -4.47
CA VAL A 74 0.74 3.01 -4.95
C VAL A 74 0.13 4.18 -5.73
N GLY A 75 -0.82 3.91 -6.62
CA GLY A 75 -1.55 4.94 -7.36
C GLY A 75 -2.29 5.89 -6.42
N PHE A 76 -2.98 5.34 -5.42
CA PHE A 76 -3.69 6.11 -4.41
C PHE A 76 -2.75 6.99 -3.56
N ARG A 77 -1.61 6.45 -3.11
CA ARG A 77 -0.57 7.23 -2.41
C ARG A 77 -0.10 8.42 -3.25
N ASN A 78 0.10 8.23 -4.55
CA ASN A 78 0.51 9.31 -5.44
C ASN A 78 -0.60 10.38 -5.53
N HIS A 79 -1.86 9.96 -5.64
CA HIS A 79 -3.00 10.89 -5.62
C HIS A 79 -3.02 11.74 -4.32
N LEU A 80 -2.83 11.11 -3.16
CA LEU A 80 -2.74 11.81 -1.87
C LEU A 80 -1.55 12.78 -1.78
N ALA A 81 -0.43 12.46 -2.43
CA ALA A 81 0.80 13.26 -2.38
C ALA A 81 0.77 14.50 -3.30
N TYR A 82 0.14 14.41 -4.47
CA TYR A 82 0.21 15.46 -5.50
C TYR A 82 -0.77 16.64 -5.32
N ARG A 83 -1.72 16.58 -4.38
CA ARG A 83 -2.55 17.70 -3.85
C ARG A 83 -2.75 18.92 -4.77
N TYR A 84 -3.32 18.75 -5.96
CA TYR A 84 -3.90 19.88 -6.69
C TYR A 84 -5.30 20.19 -6.13
N GLY A 85 -5.36 20.83 -4.96
CA GLY A 85 -6.55 21.56 -4.50
C GLY A 85 -7.48 20.83 -3.53
N ASP A 86 -8.02 19.65 -3.89
CA ASP A 86 -9.07 19.01 -3.09
C ASP A 86 -8.85 17.49 -3.04
N VAL A 87 -8.39 17.00 -1.88
CA VAL A 87 -8.45 15.55 -1.58
C VAL A 87 -9.91 15.27 -1.25
N ASP A 88 -10.53 14.37 -2.02
CA ASP A 88 -11.88 13.91 -1.72
C ASP A 88 -11.84 12.98 -0.50
N HIS A 89 -12.11 13.54 0.67
CA HIS A 89 -12.09 12.81 1.93
C HIS A 89 -13.23 11.77 2.03
N ASP A 90 -14.26 11.84 1.19
CA ASP A 90 -15.24 10.78 1.09
C ASP A 90 -14.60 9.51 0.53
N ILE A 91 -13.80 9.63 -0.54
CA ILE A 91 -13.04 8.52 -1.13
C ILE A 91 -12.01 7.98 -0.15
N VAL A 92 -11.28 8.87 0.54
CA VAL A 92 -10.26 8.45 1.51
C VAL A 92 -10.88 7.63 2.64
N TYR A 93 -12.04 8.07 3.16
CA TYR A 93 -12.76 7.32 4.19
C TYR A 93 -13.16 5.94 3.69
N ASP A 94 -13.72 5.83 2.48
CA ASP A 94 -14.21 4.57 1.94
C ASP A 94 -13.04 3.57 1.73
N VAL A 95 -11.92 4.01 1.17
CA VAL A 95 -10.69 3.19 1.03
C VAL A 95 -10.20 2.68 2.39
N LEU A 96 -10.24 3.52 3.43
CA LEU A 96 -9.79 3.15 4.77
C LEU A 96 -10.72 2.17 5.49
N GLN A 97 -11.97 2.03 5.05
CA GLN A 97 -12.93 1.08 5.61
C GLN A 97 -12.84 -0.29 4.93
N GLU A 98 -12.66 -0.31 3.60
CA GLU A 98 -12.84 -1.52 2.80
C GLU A 98 -11.54 -2.16 2.30
N ASP A 99 -10.44 -1.43 2.14
CA ASP A 99 -9.32 -1.89 1.29
C ASP A 99 -7.94 -1.88 1.98
N LEU A 100 -7.86 -2.43 3.20
CA LEU A 100 -6.58 -2.57 3.93
C LEU A 100 -6.13 -4.03 4.14
N GLU A 101 -6.98 -5.02 3.82
CA GLU A 101 -6.66 -6.44 4.02
C GLU A 101 -5.51 -6.92 3.13
N TRP A 102 -5.26 -6.24 2.01
CA TRP A 102 -4.10 -6.52 1.16
C TRP A 102 -2.77 -6.28 1.89
N ILE A 103 -2.73 -5.37 2.88
CA ILE A 103 -1.51 -5.12 3.68
C ILE A 103 -1.19 -6.35 4.52
N ASP A 104 -2.20 -6.91 5.18
CA ASP A 104 -2.07 -8.12 5.99
C ASP A 104 -1.71 -9.32 5.11
N ARG A 105 -2.32 -9.42 3.92
CA ARG A 105 -2.00 -10.49 2.95
C ARG A 105 -0.57 -10.39 2.44
N PHE A 106 -0.12 -9.20 2.05
CA PHE A 106 1.26 -8.97 1.64
C PHE A 106 2.24 -9.38 2.75
N GLN A 107 2.00 -8.95 3.99
CA GLN A 107 2.85 -9.34 5.12
C GLN A 107 2.89 -10.86 5.33
N GLN A 108 1.74 -11.54 5.21
CA GLN A 108 1.66 -12.99 5.34
C GLN A 108 2.41 -13.71 4.22
N GLU A 109 2.24 -13.29 2.97
CA GLU A 109 2.93 -13.86 1.81
C GLU A 109 4.46 -13.73 1.95
N ILE A 110 4.95 -12.54 2.29
CA ILE A 110 6.39 -12.33 2.55
C ILE A 110 6.88 -13.18 3.74
N ALA A 111 6.12 -13.26 4.83
CA ALA A 111 6.51 -14.03 6.01
C ALA A 111 6.52 -15.55 5.75
N MET A 112 5.61 -16.05 4.92
CA MET A 112 5.60 -17.45 4.48
C MET A 112 6.79 -17.74 3.58
N TRP A 113 7.00 -16.91 2.55
CA TRP A 113 8.14 -17.03 1.66
C TRP A 113 9.48 -17.01 2.41
N PHE A 114 9.67 -16.07 3.34
CA PHE A 114 10.91 -15.94 4.11
C PHE A 114 11.18 -17.14 5.04
N ARG A 115 10.13 -17.85 5.48
CA ARG A 115 10.27 -19.05 6.30
C ARG A 115 10.77 -20.24 5.49
N ASP A 116 10.38 -20.31 4.23
CA ASP A 116 10.67 -21.43 3.34
C ASP A 116 12.02 -21.27 2.62
N GLN A 117 12.79 -20.22 2.95
CA GLN A 117 14.19 -20.03 2.55
C GLN A 117 15.17 -20.93 3.30
#